data_AF-A0A2Z5JLK4-F1
#
_entry.id   AF-A0A2Z5JLK4-F1
#
_cell.length_a   1.000
_cell.length_b   1.000
_cell.length_c   1.000
_cell.angle_alpha   90.00
_cell.angle_beta   90.00
_cell.angle_gamma   90.00
#
_symmetry.space_group_name_H-M   'P 1'
#
loop_
_entity.id
_entity.type
_entity.pdbx_description
1 polymer ?
#
loop_
_entity_poly.entity_id
_entity_poly.type
_entity_poly.pdbx_seq_one_letter_code
_entity_poly.pdbx_strand_id
1 'polypeptide(L)'
;MGEKTIPILPCQTIQPVLDFYTTLGFEVTFQQKSPNPYVAVQRGGIQLHFFGMKQYEPAESFSTCIVQTNDVDGLHEIFRARLKAAYGRVPNRGLPRIGPLKNTSHGVRQFLMTDPGGNCIRIGQQTSDDQHHRPAPKETFARALHHASLLADSKEDPAGAAKIIDRALRLQDERPTPVQLLRLLVLRADVAARLGEKDTATSSLAAATAVHLTPEEQESVHDDLERLTQLLG
;
A
#
# COMPACT_ATOMS: atom_id res chain seq x y z
N MET A 1 12.43 -10.45 -30.97
CA MET A 1 13.44 -10.46 -29.91
C MET A 1 12.69 -10.44 -28.59
N GLY A 2 13.03 -11.35 -27.67
CA GLY A 2 12.23 -11.65 -26.48
C GLY A 2 13.06 -11.44 -25.22
N GLU A 3 13.47 -10.20 -24.98
CA GLU A 3 14.25 -9.82 -23.81
C GLU A 3 13.34 -9.69 -22.58
N LYS A 4 13.85 -10.08 -21.41
CA LYS A 4 13.17 -9.91 -20.13
C LYS A 4 14.14 -9.35 -19.10
N THR A 5 13.69 -8.35 -18.36
CA THR A 5 14.40 -7.84 -17.16
C THR A 5 13.81 -8.50 -15.93
N ILE A 6 14.66 -9.04 -15.05
CA ILE A 6 14.26 -9.69 -13.80
C ILE A 6 14.97 -8.99 -12.65
N PRO A 7 14.25 -8.40 -11.68
CA PRO A 7 14.88 -7.81 -10.51
C PRO A 7 15.44 -8.93 -9.61
N ILE A 8 16.63 -8.69 -9.07
CA ILE A 8 17.25 -9.53 -8.05
C ILE A 8 17.36 -8.69 -6.78
N LEU A 9 16.58 -9.06 -5.76
CA LEU A 9 16.32 -8.26 -4.57
C LEU A 9 17.09 -8.80 -3.35
N PRO A 10 17.67 -7.94 -2.49
CA PRO A 10 18.38 -8.39 -1.31
C PRO A 10 17.43 -8.90 -0.22
N CYS A 11 17.93 -9.81 0.61
CA CYS A 11 17.31 -10.18 1.87
C CYS A 11 18.38 -10.63 2.85
N GLN A 12 18.11 -10.53 4.15
CA GLN A 12 19.05 -11.03 5.16
C GLN A 12 19.15 -12.55 5.11
N THR A 13 18.01 -13.23 5.03
CA THR A 13 17.89 -14.69 4.89
C THR A 13 16.77 -15.05 3.90
N ILE A 14 16.94 -16.16 3.18
CA ILE A 14 16.05 -16.57 2.08
C ILE A 14 14.68 -17.08 2.58
N GLN A 15 14.66 -17.82 3.69
CA GLN A 15 13.46 -18.57 4.11
C GLN A 15 12.24 -17.67 4.39
N PRO A 16 12.35 -16.55 5.16
CA PRO A 16 11.19 -15.69 5.40
C PRO A 16 10.60 -15.09 4.12
N VAL A 17 11.46 -14.74 3.16
CA VAL A 17 11.03 -14.24 1.85
C VAL A 17 10.33 -15.34 1.06
N LEU A 18 10.90 -16.53 1.01
CA LEU A 18 10.32 -17.68 0.33
C LEU A 18 8.93 -18.04 0.88
N ASP A 19 8.77 -18.09 2.20
CA ASP A 19 7.50 -18.38 2.87
C ASP A 19 6.43 -17.32 2.53
N PHE A 20 6.83 -16.06 2.45
CA PHE A 20 5.94 -14.96 2.08
C PHE A 20 5.46 -15.07 0.63
N TYR A 21 6.36 -15.24 -0.34
CA TYR A 21 5.95 -15.32 -1.74
C TYR A 21 5.17 -16.60 -2.06
N THR A 22 5.52 -17.73 -1.44
CA THR A 22 4.73 -18.98 -1.59
C THR A 22 3.33 -18.84 -1.00
N THR A 23 3.18 -18.14 0.14
CA THR A 23 1.87 -17.78 0.72
C THR A 23 1.02 -17.00 -0.28
N LEU A 24 1.61 -16.05 -1.01
CA LEU A 24 0.94 -15.28 -2.06
C LEU A 24 0.62 -16.08 -3.33
N GLY A 25 1.02 -17.36 -3.39
CA GLY A 25 0.79 -18.24 -4.52
C GLY A 25 1.80 -18.04 -5.65
N PHE A 26 3.05 -17.68 -5.31
CA PHE A 26 4.19 -17.85 -6.21
C PHE A 26 4.76 -19.26 -6.09
N GLU A 27 5.25 -19.78 -7.21
CA GLU A 27 5.96 -21.05 -7.29
C GLU A 27 7.47 -20.81 -7.20
N VAL A 28 8.18 -21.75 -6.58
CA VAL A 28 9.64 -21.75 -6.54
C VAL A 28 10.16 -22.35 -7.84
N THR A 29 10.88 -21.56 -8.61
CA THR A 29 11.44 -22.00 -9.91
C THR A 29 12.90 -22.39 -9.80
N PHE A 30 13.61 -21.86 -8.81
CA PHE A 30 15.00 -22.22 -8.51
C PHE A 30 15.34 -21.89 -7.06
N GLN A 31 16.17 -22.71 -6.41
CA GLN A 31 16.68 -22.44 -5.07
C GLN A 31 18.10 -22.98 -4.91
N GLN A 32 18.99 -22.16 -4.37
CA GLN A 32 20.36 -22.52 -4.02
C GLN A 32 20.63 -22.11 -2.57
N LYS A 33 21.15 -23.05 -1.76
CA LYS A 33 21.50 -22.78 -0.35
C LYS A 33 22.97 -22.36 -0.17
N SER A 34 23.87 -22.89 -0.99
CA SER A 34 25.33 -22.71 -0.88
C SER A 34 25.98 -22.78 -2.28
N PRO A 35 27.10 -22.08 -2.54
CA PRO A 35 27.80 -21.15 -1.64
C PRO A 35 27.07 -19.82 -1.47
N ASN A 36 26.21 -19.45 -2.43
CA ASN A 36 25.45 -18.19 -2.43
C ASN A 36 23.97 -18.48 -2.24
N PRO A 37 23.35 -18.11 -1.10
CA PRO A 37 21.91 -18.25 -0.90
C PRO A 37 21.15 -17.45 -1.94
N TYR A 38 20.29 -18.13 -2.70
CA TYR A 38 19.56 -17.55 -3.81
C TYR A 38 18.24 -18.28 -4.04
N VAL A 39 17.19 -17.56 -4.41
CA VAL A 39 15.90 -18.16 -4.79
C VAL A 39 15.26 -17.37 -5.93
N ALA A 40 14.57 -18.08 -6.82
CA ALA A 40 13.72 -17.51 -7.84
C ALA A 40 12.28 -17.96 -7.63
N VAL A 41 11.35 -17.02 -7.65
CA VAL A 41 9.91 -17.28 -7.54
C VAL A 41 9.17 -16.69 -8.73
N GLN A 42 8.07 -17.34 -9.12
CA GLN A 42 7.27 -16.93 -10.26
C GLN A 42 5.77 -17.06 -9.98
N ARG A 43 4.99 -16.09 -10.48
CA ARG A 43 3.53 -16.13 -10.52
C ARG A 43 3.05 -15.50 -11.82
N GLY A 44 2.51 -16.31 -12.73
CA GLY A 44 2.15 -15.84 -14.06
C GLY A 44 3.35 -15.19 -14.76
N GLY A 45 3.19 -13.94 -15.19
CA GLY A 45 4.27 -13.14 -15.79
C GLY A 45 5.29 -12.55 -14.78
N ILE A 46 4.96 -12.53 -13.49
CA ILE A 46 5.80 -11.93 -12.45
C ILE A 46 6.91 -12.90 -12.08
N GLN A 47 8.17 -12.48 -12.22
CA GLN A 47 9.33 -13.25 -11.82
C GLN A 47 10.23 -12.37 -10.95
N LEU A 48 10.55 -12.87 -9.75
CA LEU A 48 11.37 -12.16 -8.77
C LEU A 48 12.47 -13.09 -8.28
N HIS A 49 13.68 -12.58 -8.22
CA HIS A 49 14.82 -13.30 -7.67
C HIS A 49 15.27 -12.64 -6.38
N PHE A 50 15.86 -13.43 -5.48
CA PHE A 50 16.38 -12.95 -4.21
C PHE A 50 17.74 -13.54 -3.90
N PHE A 51 18.59 -12.77 -3.24
CA PHE A 51 19.90 -13.21 -2.78
C PHE A 51 20.10 -12.88 -1.30
N GLY A 52 20.80 -13.77 -0.58
CA GLY A 52 21.09 -13.59 0.84
C GLY A 52 22.30 -12.67 1.06
N MET A 53 22.14 -11.67 1.93
CA MET A 53 23.18 -10.72 2.35
C MET A 53 23.22 -10.66 3.88
N LYS A 54 24.29 -11.19 4.50
CA LYS A 54 24.35 -11.36 5.97
C LYS A 54 24.22 -10.06 6.76
N GLN A 55 24.88 -8.98 6.31
CA GLN A 55 24.90 -7.67 6.97
C GLN A 55 23.88 -6.73 6.33
N TYR A 56 22.63 -7.19 6.25
CA TYR A 56 21.53 -6.44 5.65
C TYR A 56 20.44 -6.24 6.68
N GLU A 57 19.99 -4.99 6.84
CA GLU A 57 18.89 -4.59 7.71
C GLU A 57 17.64 -4.34 6.83
N PRO A 58 16.64 -5.24 6.83
CA PRO A 58 15.42 -5.07 6.05
C PRO A 58 14.70 -3.74 6.30
N ALA A 59 14.75 -3.21 7.52
CA ALA A 59 14.08 -1.95 7.86
C ALA A 59 14.72 -0.72 7.18
N GLU A 60 15.96 -0.82 6.71
CA GLU A 60 16.72 0.26 6.05
C GLU A 60 16.80 0.07 4.51
N SER A 61 16.03 -0.88 3.97
CA SER A 61 16.00 -1.19 2.55
C SER A 61 15.49 -0.02 1.70
N PHE A 62 16.23 0.29 0.64
CA PHE A 62 15.77 1.14 -0.47
C PHE A 62 15.36 0.32 -1.71
N SER A 63 15.39 -1.01 -1.61
CA SER A 63 15.17 -1.92 -2.75
C SER A 63 13.71 -1.87 -3.19
N THR A 64 13.50 -1.61 -4.49
CA THR A 64 12.17 -1.57 -5.07
C THR A 64 12.16 -2.05 -6.51
N CYS A 65 11.02 -2.57 -6.96
CA CYS A 65 10.76 -2.83 -8.37
C CYS A 65 9.29 -2.54 -8.70
N ILE A 66 9.00 -2.43 -10.00
CA ILE A 66 7.64 -2.22 -10.49
C ILE A 66 7.14 -3.51 -11.14
N VAL A 67 5.92 -3.89 -10.81
CA VAL A 67 5.15 -4.92 -11.50
C VAL A 67 3.99 -4.24 -12.19
N GLN A 68 3.95 -4.36 -13.52
CA GLN A 68 2.83 -3.88 -14.32
C GLN A 68 1.84 -5.02 -14.56
N THR A 69 0.55 -4.70 -14.42
CA THR A 69 -0.55 -5.63 -14.64
C THR A 69 -1.74 -4.90 -15.27
N ASN A 70 -2.63 -5.66 -15.91
CA ASN A 70 -3.93 -5.19 -16.39
C ASN A 70 -5.08 -5.56 -15.44
N ASP A 71 -4.77 -6.25 -14.34
CA ASP A 71 -5.71 -6.63 -13.28
C ASP A 71 -5.03 -6.40 -11.92
N VAL A 72 -4.93 -5.13 -11.52
CA VAL A 72 -4.33 -4.77 -10.23
C VAL A 72 -5.27 -5.04 -9.06
N ASP A 73 -6.57 -4.85 -9.27
CA ASP A 73 -7.63 -5.12 -8.30
C ASP A 73 -7.67 -6.61 -7.93
N GLY A 74 -7.75 -7.50 -8.92
CA GLY A 74 -7.78 -8.94 -8.67
C GLY A 74 -6.51 -9.45 -8.00
N LEU A 75 -5.33 -8.92 -8.36
CA LEU A 75 -4.08 -9.26 -7.66
C LEU A 75 -4.08 -8.78 -6.20
N HIS A 76 -4.57 -7.57 -5.93
CA HIS A 76 -4.65 -7.05 -4.56
C HIS A 76 -5.58 -7.89 -3.68
N GLU A 77 -6.77 -8.22 -4.20
CA GLU A 77 -7.73 -9.06 -3.49
C GLU A 77 -7.16 -10.44 -3.17
N ILE A 78 -6.56 -11.11 -4.15
CA ILE A 78 -5.95 -12.44 -3.97
C ILE A 78 -4.84 -12.38 -2.91
N PHE A 79 -3.97 -11.39 -2.97
CA PHE A 79 -2.86 -11.26 -2.02
C PHE A 79 -3.38 -10.99 -0.61
N ARG A 80 -4.36 -10.08 -0.45
CA ARG A 80 -4.97 -9.81 0.86
C ARG A 80 -5.67 -11.03 1.43
N ALA A 81 -6.45 -11.76 0.62
CA ALA A 81 -7.14 -12.96 1.06
C ALA A 81 -6.16 -14.05 1.54
N ARG A 82 -5.08 -14.30 0.78
CA ARG A 82 -4.04 -15.27 1.13
C ARG A 82 -3.28 -14.88 2.40
N LEU A 83 -2.93 -13.60 2.55
CA LEU A 83 -2.29 -13.09 3.76
C LEU A 83 -3.23 -13.19 4.97
N LYS A 84 -4.52 -12.85 4.82
CA LYS A 84 -5.52 -13.00 5.89
C LYS A 84 -5.66 -14.47 6.31
N ALA A 85 -5.69 -15.40 5.35
CA ALA A 85 -5.78 -16.83 5.64
C ALA A 85 -4.53 -17.37 6.35
N ALA A 86 -3.33 -16.95 5.93
CA ALA A 86 -2.07 -17.44 6.49
C ALA A 86 -1.70 -16.81 7.83
N TYR A 87 -1.97 -15.51 8.01
CA TYR A 87 -1.54 -14.74 9.19
C TYR A 87 -2.68 -14.38 10.14
N GLY A 88 -3.91 -14.80 9.83
CA GLY A 88 -5.13 -14.42 10.55
C GLY A 88 -5.55 -12.95 10.37
N ARG A 89 -4.75 -12.15 9.65
CA ARG A 89 -4.98 -10.73 9.37
C ARG A 89 -4.21 -10.30 8.14
N VAL A 90 -4.61 -9.17 7.55
CA VAL A 90 -3.80 -8.50 6.51
C VAL A 90 -2.73 -7.65 7.20
N PRO A 91 -1.43 -7.93 7.00
CA PRO A 91 -0.38 -7.15 7.63
C PRO A 91 -0.30 -5.75 7.00
N ASN A 92 -0.44 -4.70 7.81
CA ASN A 92 -0.43 -3.30 7.38
C ASN A 92 0.66 -2.46 8.06
N ARG A 93 1.47 -3.08 8.92
CA ARG A 93 2.51 -2.42 9.72
C ARG A 93 3.73 -3.32 9.83
N GLY A 94 4.92 -2.72 9.80
CA GLY A 94 6.19 -3.44 9.90
C GLY A 94 6.52 -4.20 8.62
N LEU A 95 7.23 -5.31 8.77
CA LEU A 95 7.58 -6.22 7.68
C LEU A 95 7.02 -7.62 7.98
N PRO A 96 6.35 -8.28 7.03
CA PRO A 96 5.87 -7.72 5.76
C PRO A 96 4.68 -6.76 5.96
N ARG A 97 4.31 -6.02 4.91
CA ARG A 97 3.07 -5.20 4.88
C ARG A 97 2.51 -5.08 3.47
N ILE A 98 1.21 -4.85 3.36
CA ILE A 98 0.52 -4.51 2.11
C ILE A 98 -0.35 -3.25 2.31
N GLY A 99 -0.18 -2.28 1.43
CA GLY A 99 -0.90 -1.02 1.41
C GLY A 99 -2.27 -1.11 0.73
N PRO A 100 -3.09 -0.05 0.85
CA PRO A 100 -4.37 0.05 0.13
C PRO A 100 -4.14 0.18 -1.38
N LEU A 101 -5.14 -0.25 -2.15
CA LEU A 101 -5.21 -0.03 -3.59
C LEU A 101 -5.82 1.35 -3.86
N LYS A 102 -5.13 2.18 -4.64
CA LYS A 102 -5.58 3.55 -4.93
C LYS A 102 -5.14 4.03 -6.31
N ASN A 103 -5.87 5.00 -6.83
CA ASN A 103 -5.43 5.82 -7.96
C ASN A 103 -4.41 6.86 -7.50
N THR A 104 -3.28 6.92 -8.18
CA THR A 104 -2.22 7.90 -7.91
C THR A 104 -2.44 9.19 -8.71
N SER A 105 -1.78 10.27 -8.28
CA SER A 105 -1.77 11.54 -8.99
C SER A 105 -1.01 11.51 -10.32
N HIS A 106 -0.33 10.41 -10.64
CA HIS A 106 0.46 10.20 -11.85
C HIS A 106 -0.12 9.10 -12.75
N GLY A 107 -1.44 8.88 -12.69
CA GLY A 107 -2.13 8.05 -13.68
C GLY A 107 -1.89 6.55 -13.55
N VAL A 108 -1.71 6.04 -12.32
CA VAL A 108 -1.55 4.61 -12.05
C VAL A 108 -2.51 4.19 -10.94
N ARG A 109 -3.24 3.10 -11.13
CA ARG A 109 -3.92 2.39 -10.04
C ARG A 109 -2.92 1.39 -9.45
N GLN A 110 -2.53 1.55 -8.19
CA GLN A 110 -1.49 0.71 -7.58
C GLN A 110 -1.73 0.44 -6.09
N PHE A 111 -1.07 -0.60 -5.60
CA PHE A 111 -0.79 -0.82 -4.19
C PHE A 111 0.70 -1.10 -3.99
N LEU A 112 1.18 -0.85 -2.77
CA LEU A 112 2.54 -1.18 -2.36
C LEU A 112 2.54 -2.43 -1.50
N MET A 113 3.51 -3.32 -1.74
CA MET A 113 3.75 -4.48 -0.91
C MET A 113 5.21 -4.50 -0.49
N THR A 114 5.48 -4.57 0.81
CA THR A 114 6.84 -4.72 1.33
C THR A 114 6.99 -6.12 1.92
N ASP A 115 7.96 -6.86 1.40
CA ASP A 115 8.22 -8.24 1.83
C ASP A 115 9.06 -8.31 3.13
N PRO A 116 9.30 -9.50 3.72
CA PRO A 116 10.12 -9.63 4.92
C PRO A 116 11.59 -9.18 4.76
N GLY A 117 12.08 -9.10 3.52
CA GLY A 117 13.39 -8.54 3.19
C GLY A 117 13.40 -7.02 3.05
N GLY A 118 12.27 -6.34 3.32
CA GLY A 118 12.18 -4.90 3.17
C GLY A 118 12.08 -4.42 1.72
N ASN A 119 11.90 -5.33 0.76
CA ASN A 119 11.81 -4.94 -0.65
C ASN A 119 10.41 -4.42 -0.94
N CYS A 120 10.31 -3.22 -1.49
CA CYS A 120 9.04 -2.59 -1.86
C CYS A 120 8.68 -2.93 -3.31
N ILE A 121 7.68 -3.78 -3.49
CA ILE A 121 7.12 -4.14 -4.79
C ILE A 121 5.94 -3.21 -5.09
N ARG A 122 6.10 -2.38 -6.13
CA ARG A 122 5.09 -1.42 -6.60
C ARG A 122 4.26 -2.09 -7.69
N ILE A 123 3.04 -2.49 -7.36
CA ILE A 123 2.20 -3.29 -8.27
C ILE A 123 1.11 -2.36 -8.80
N GLY A 124 1.10 -2.12 -10.11
CA GLY A 124 0.23 -1.11 -10.69
C GLY A 124 -0.24 -1.38 -12.11
N GLN A 125 -1.36 -0.74 -12.43
CA GLN A 125 -1.99 -0.69 -13.74
C GLN A 125 -2.04 0.76 -14.20
N GLN A 126 -1.57 1.03 -15.42
CA GLN A 126 -1.62 2.37 -15.99
C GLN A 126 -3.08 2.75 -16.29
N THR A 127 -3.47 3.94 -15.88
CA THR A 127 -4.81 4.51 -16.10
C THR A 127 -4.78 5.82 -16.90
N SER A 128 -3.59 6.35 -17.20
CA SER A 128 -3.39 7.52 -18.06
C SER A 128 -2.05 7.44 -18.79
N ASP A 129 -2.00 8.01 -20.00
CA ASP A 129 -0.75 8.15 -20.76
C ASP A 129 0.18 9.21 -20.15
N ASP A 130 -0.37 10.19 -19.44
CA ASP A 130 0.43 11.19 -18.72
C ASP A 130 0.77 10.70 -17.31
N GLN A 131 2.05 10.37 -17.12
CA GLN A 131 2.60 9.91 -15.85
C GLN A 131 3.24 11.04 -15.02
N HIS A 132 3.07 12.30 -15.40
CA HIS A 132 3.46 13.40 -14.53
C HIS A 132 2.52 13.50 -13.34
N HIS A 133 3.08 13.86 -12.18
CA HIS A 133 2.26 14.21 -11.05
C HIS A 133 1.40 15.42 -11.39
N ARG A 134 0.08 15.24 -11.29
CA ARG A 134 -0.85 16.37 -11.35
C ARG A 134 -0.51 17.37 -10.24
N PRO A 135 -0.64 18.68 -10.51
CA PRO A 135 -0.37 19.71 -9.51
C PRO A 135 -1.27 19.50 -8.29
N ALA A 136 -0.76 19.87 -7.11
CA ALA A 136 -1.55 19.83 -5.90
C ALA A 136 -2.79 20.73 -6.04
N PRO A 137 -3.98 20.30 -5.57
CA PRO A 137 -5.16 21.15 -5.53
C PRO A 137 -4.91 22.45 -4.76
N LYS A 138 -5.69 23.49 -5.05
CA LYS A 138 -5.57 24.79 -4.38
C LYS A 138 -6.42 24.87 -3.12
N GLU A 139 -7.53 24.15 -3.10
CA GLU A 139 -8.51 24.11 -2.02
C GLU A 139 -7.92 23.45 -0.78
N THR A 140 -8.18 24.02 0.40
CA THR A 140 -7.52 23.67 1.67
C THR A 140 -7.53 22.17 1.96
N PHE A 141 -8.72 21.56 1.97
CA PHE A 141 -8.89 20.14 2.31
C PHE A 141 -8.45 19.21 1.19
N ALA A 142 -8.65 19.58 -0.08
CA ALA A 142 -8.17 18.80 -1.22
C ALA A 142 -6.63 18.75 -1.25
N ARG A 143 -5.98 19.87 -0.95
CA ARG A 143 -4.52 19.96 -0.81
C ARG A 143 -4.00 19.16 0.38
N ALA A 144 -4.70 19.20 1.51
CA ALA A 144 -4.36 18.40 2.68
C ALA A 144 -4.44 16.90 2.37
N LEU A 145 -5.52 16.44 1.73
CA LEU A 145 -5.68 15.07 1.26
C LEU A 145 -4.55 14.66 0.31
N HIS A 146 -4.28 15.48 -0.71
CA HIS A 146 -3.21 15.21 -1.68
C HIS A 146 -1.85 14.97 -1.00
N HIS A 147 -1.43 15.87 -0.09
CA HIS A 147 -0.14 15.71 0.59
C HIS A 147 -0.14 14.58 1.62
N ALA A 148 -1.24 14.38 2.36
CA ALA A 148 -1.35 13.29 3.32
C ALA A 148 -1.29 11.92 2.63
N SER A 149 -1.97 11.74 1.50
CA SER A 149 -1.90 10.51 0.70
C SER A 149 -0.49 10.27 0.14
N LEU A 150 0.19 11.30 -0.38
CA LEU A 150 1.56 11.17 -0.84
C LEU A 150 2.52 10.73 0.28
N LEU A 151 2.38 11.29 1.49
CA LEU A 151 3.19 10.90 2.64
C LEU A 151 2.89 9.45 3.04
N ALA A 152 1.61 9.11 3.24
CA ALA A 152 1.22 7.80 3.73
C ALA A 152 1.55 6.66 2.75
N ASP A 153 1.29 6.87 1.46
CA ASP A 153 1.28 5.79 0.47
C ASP A 153 2.45 5.83 -0.51
N SER A 154 3.15 6.97 -0.69
CA SER A 154 4.35 7.04 -1.56
C SER A 154 5.66 7.15 -0.79
N LYS A 155 5.67 7.88 0.33
CA LYS A 155 6.87 8.02 1.18
C LYS A 155 6.88 7.06 2.37
N GLU A 156 5.82 6.28 2.55
CA GLU A 156 5.61 5.41 3.71
C GLU A 156 5.82 6.14 5.05
N ASP A 157 5.40 7.42 5.11
CA ASP A 157 5.46 8.29 6.28
C ASP A 157 4.05 8.52 6.87
N PRO A 158 3.52 7.56 7.65
CA PRO A 158 2.22 7.71 8.29
C PRO A 158 2.21 8.85 9.33
N ALA A 159 3.33 9.10 10.03
CA ALA A 159 3.38 10.15 11.06
C ALA A 159 3.23 11.55 10.45
N GLY A 160 3.89 11.82 9.32
CA GLY A 160 3.73 13.04 8.56
C GLY A 160 2.31 13.21 8.03
N ALA A 161 1.71 12.14 7.50
CA ALA A 161 0.33 12.16 7.03
C ALA A 161 -0.67 12.50 8.15
N ALA A 162 -0.53 11.89 9.33
CA ALA A 162 -1.39 12.17 10.49
C ALA A 162 -1.36 13.65 10.86
N LYS A 163 -0.17 14.27 10.92
CA LYS A 163 -0.01 15.69 11.26
C LYS A 163 -0.75 16.61 10.28
N ILE A 164 -0.72 16.31 8.98
CA ILE A 164 -1.44 17.10 7.97
C ILE A 164 -2.94 16.97 8.16
N ILE A 165 -3.45 15.74 8.34
CA ILE A 165 -4.89 15.48 8.49
C ILE A 165 -5.42 16.13 9.78
N ASP A 166 -4.72 15.95 10.90
CA ASP A 166 -5.11 16.50 12.20
C ASP A 166 -5.12 18.04 12.17
N ARG A 167 -4.20 18.66 11.41
CA ARG A 167 -4.22 20.11 11.20
C ARG A 167 -5.43 20.55 10.39
N ALA A 168 -5.77 19.83 9.32
CA ALA A 168 -6.93 20.16 8.49
C ALA A 168 -8.24 20.03 9.28
N LEU A 169 -8.42 18.94 10.03
CA LEU A 169 -9.64 18.68 10.82
C LEU A 169 -9.86 19.66 11.98
N ARG A 170 -8.82 20.40 12.41
CA ARG A 170 -8.91 21.42 13.47
C ARG A 170 -9.29 22.83 12.99
N LEU A 171 -9.38 23.05 11.68
CA LEU A 171 -9.76 24.37 11.15
C LEU A 171 -11.19 24.74 11.57
N GLN A 172 -11.39 26.00 11.99
CA GLN A 172 -12.70 26.50 12.45
C GLN A 172 -13.40 27.37 11.40
N ASP A 173 -12.64 28.10 10.59
CA ASP A 173 -13.16 29.07 9.62
C ASP A 173 -13.64 28.44 8.30
N GLU A 174 -13.26 27.19 8.04
CA GLU A 174 -13.60 26.43 6.84
C GLU A 174 -13.97 25.01 7.23
N ARG A 175 -14.89 24.36 6.50
CA ARG A 175 -15.29 22.98 6.75
C ARG A 175 -15.13 22.13 5.48
N PRO A 176 -14.69 20.87 5.61
CA PRO A 176 -14.65 19.97 4.47
C PRO A 176 -16.07 19.64 4.01
N THR A 177 -16.22 19.41 2.72
CA THR A 177 -17.43 18.73 2.18
C THR A 177 -17.58 17.33 2.79
N PRO A 178 -18.77 16.71 2.77
CA PRO A 178 -18.96 15.34 3.26
C PRO A 178 -17.96 14.34 2.64
N VAL A 179 -17.73 14.43 1.33
CA VAL A 179 -16.73 13.62 0.61
C VAL A 179 -15.31 13.84 1.15
N GLN A 180 -14.88 15.09 1.32
CA GLN A 180 -13.55 15.40 1.86
C GLN A 180 -13.41 14.94 3.32
N LEU A 181 -14.46 15.08 4.12
CA LEU A 181 -14.48 14.66 5.51
C LEU A 181 -14.32 13.15 5.63
N LEU A 182 -15.09 12.38 4.86
CA LEU A 182 -14.95 10.92 4.82
C LEU A 182 -13.51 10.52 4.46
N ARG A 183 -12.96 11.09 3.37
CA ARG A 183 -11.59 10.79 2.92
C ARG A 183 -10.54 11.10 3.99
N LEU A 184 -10.67 12.23 4.68
CA LEU A 184 -9.75 12.60 5.76
C LEU A 184 -9.83 11.61 6.92
N LEU A 185 -11.05 11.22 7.32
CA LEU A 185 -11.27 10.31 8.45
C LEU A 185 -10.84 8.87 8.13
N VAL A 186 -11.14 8.37 6.93
CA VAL A 186 -10.68 7.05 6.47
C VAL A 186 -9.15 7.01 6.41
N LEU A 187 -8.52 8.03 5.82
CA LEU A 187 -7.06 8.10 5.76
C LEU A 187 -6.45 8.23 7.16
N ARG A 188 -7.09 8.98 8.07
CA ARG A 188 -6.62 9.12 9.46
C ARG A 188 -6.71 7.81 10.23
N ALA A 189 -7.80 7.06 10.06
CA ALA A 189 -8.00 5.76 10.66
C ALA A 189 -6.95 4.76 10.18
N ASP A 190 -6.69 4.72 8.87
CA ASP A 190 -5.66 3.87 8.27
C ASP A 190 -4.28 4.19 8.85
N VAL A 191 -3.89 5.46 8.82
CA VAL A 191 -2.61 5.93 9.33
C VAL A 191 -2.46 5.66 10.84
N ALA A 192 -3.51 5.88 11.65
CA ALA A 192 -3.52 5.51 13.07
C ALA A 192 -3.25 4.01 13.27
N ALA A 193 -3.91 3.14 12.48
CA ALA A 193 -3.70 1.70 12.56
C ALA A 193 -2.25 1.32 12.22
N ARG A 194 -1.64 1.96 11.21
CA ARG A 194 -0.22 1.77 10.84
C ARG A 194 0.74 2.26 11.94
N LEU A 195 0.37 3.30 12.68
CA LEU A 195 1.15 3.82 13.81
C LEU A 195 0.93 3.02 15.11
N GLY A 196 -0.13 2.21 15.20
CA GLY A 196 -0.53 1.51 16.43
C GLY A 196 -1.37 2.36 17.39
N GLU A 197 -1.91 3.49 16.92
CA GLU A 197 -2.78 4.41 17.67
C GLU A 197 -4.23 3.89 17.70
N LYS A 198 -4.49 2.84 18.50
CA LYS A 198 -5.79 2.12 18.49
C LYS A 198 -7.00 3.01 18.77
N ASP A 199 -6.92 3.88 19.76
CA ASP A 199 -8.05 4.75 20.14
C ASP A 199 -8.36 5.79 19.05
N THR A 200 -7.31 6.33 18.44
CA THR A 200 -7.45 7.26 17.31
C THR A 200 -7.99 6.58 16.07
N ALA A 201 -7.53 5.35 15.78
CA ALA A 201 -8.09 4.55 14.69
C ALA A 201 -9.59 4.32 14.92
N THR A 202 -9.98 3.89 16.12
CA THR A 202 -11.36 3.57 16.48
C THR A 202 -12.27 4.80 16.40
N SER A 203 -11.86 5.92 16.97
CA SER A 203 -12.63 7.16 16.93
C SER A 203 -12.73 7.75 15.52
N SER A 204 -11.66 7.66 14.71
CA SER A 204 -11.69 8.08 13.31
C SER A 204 -12.62 7.21 12.46
N LEU A 205 -12.65 5.89 12.69
CA LEU A 205 -13.58 4.97 12.02
C LEU A 205 -15.03 5.28 12.40
N ALA A 206 -15.31 5.48 13.68
CA ALA A 206 -16.65 5.84 14.14
C ALA A 206 -17.13 7.15 13.49
N ALA A 207 -16.25 8.16 13.43
CA ALA A 207 -16.55 9.42 12.76
C ALA A 207 -16.76 9.25 11.25
N ALA A 208 -15.94 8.43 10.58
CA ALA A 208 -16.08 8.16 9.15
C ALA A 208 -17.42 7.52 8.81
N THR A 209 -17.85 6.52 9.60
CA THR A 209 -19.14 5.84 9.42
C THR A 209 -20.34 6.75 9.65
N ALA A 210 -20.18 7.81 10.46
CA ALA A 210 -21.24 8.78 10.73
C ALA A 210 -21.39 9.84 9.61
N VAL A 211 -20.53 9.85 8.59
CA VAL A 211 -20.64 10.79 7.47
C VAL A 211 -21.79 10.39 6.55
N HIS A 212 -22.77 11.27 6.41
CA HIS A 212 -23.86 11.09 5.46
C HIS A 212 -23.44 11.54 4.06
N LEU A 213 -23.56 10.62 3.10
CA LEU A 213 -23.30 10.87 1.68
C LEU A 213 -24.55 10.58 0.85
N THR A 214 -24.75 11.36 -0.20
CA THR A 214 -25.70 11.05 -1.27
C THR A 214 -25.23 9.86 -2.12
N PRO A 215 -26.10 9.21 -2.90
CA PRO A 215 -25.70 8.11 -3.78
C PRO A 215 -24.59 8.49 -4.77
N GLU A 216 -24.64 9.70 -5.34
CA GLU A 216 -23.62 10.23 -6.26
C GLU A 216 -22.28 10.43 -5.54
N GLU A 217 -22.30 10.93 -4.31
CA GLU A 217 -21.09 11.07 -3.50
C GLU A 217 -20.49 9.71 -3.11
N GLN A 218 -21.32 8.71 -2.79
CA GLN A 218 -20.88 7.34 -2.49
C GLN A 218 -20.15 6.72 -3.68
N GLU A 219 -20.64 6.92 -4.90
CA GLU A 219 -19.97 6.45 -6.11
C GLU A 219 -18.59 7.13 -6.27
N SER A 220 -18.51 8.44 -5.99
CA SER A 220 -17.25 9.19 -6.09
C SER A 220 -16.16 8.80 -5.09
N VAL A 221 -16.53 8.11 -4.00
CA VAL A 221 -15.65 7.67 -2.90
C VAL A 221 -15.63 6.15 -2.71
N HIS A 222 -15.94 5.38 -3.77
CA HIS A 222 -16.02 3.92 -3.71
C HIS A 222 -14.79 3.27 -3.06
N ASP A 223 -13.57 3.61 -3.52
CA ASP A 223 -12.31 3.09 -2.96
C ASP A 223 -12.14 3.43 -1.47
N ASP A 224 -12.61 4.62 -1.03
CA ASP A 224 -12.52 5.05 0.36
C ASP A 224 -13.51 4.29 1.25
N LEU A 225 -14.72 4.00 0.74
CA LEU A 225 -15.74 3.19 1.43
C LEU A 225 -15.32 1.71 1.52
N GLU A 226 -14.70 1.19 0.47
CA GLU A 226 -14.11 -0.14 0.50
C GLU A 226 -13.02 -0.19 1.56
N ARG A 227 -12.11 0.80 1.58
CA ARG A 227 -11.06 0.89 2.61
C ARG A 227 -11.63 1.00 4.01
N LEU A 228 -12.71 1.77 4.22
CA LEU A 228 -13.41 1.86 5.50
C LEU A 228 -13.90 0.48 5.96
N THR A 229 -14.55 -0.27 5.07
CA THR A 229 -15.01 -1.64 5.34
C THR A 229 -13.85 -2.56 5.73
N GLN A 230 -12.74 -2.48 4.99
CA GLN A 230 -11.54 -3.27 5.28
C GLN A 230 -10.92 -2.96 6.65
N LEU A 231 -11.03 -1.72 7.14
CA LEU A 231 -10.49 -1.29 8.43
C LEU A 231 -11.41 -1.68 9.60
N LEU A 232 -12.71 -1.85 9.35
CA LEU A 232 -13.68 -2.29 10.35
C LEU A 232 -13.59 -3.80 10.65
N GLY A 233 -13.09 -4.60 9.69
CA GLY A 233 -12.72 -6.02 9.88
C GLY A 233 -13.52 -7.02 9.06
#